data_AF-A0A7X3RCC0-F1
#
_entry.id   AF-A0A7X3RCC0-F1
#
_cell.length_a   1.000
_cell.length_b   1.000
_cell.length_c   1.000
_cell.angle_alpha   90.00
_cell.angle_beta   90.00
_cell.angle_gamma   90.00
#
_symmetry.space_group_name_H-M   'P 1'
#
loop_
_entity.id
_entity.type
_entity.pdbx_description
1 polymer ?
#
loop_
_entity_poly.entity_id
_entity_poly.type
_entity_poly.pdbx_seq_one_letter_code
_entity_poly.pdbx_strand_id
1 'polypeptide(L)' 'MNTETILERTTSFRDDLLKNLTDTEFAMYYLEAALADYKEDGNTDSLWLALRDVVEAAER' A
#
# COMPACT_ATOMS: atom_id res chain seq x y z
N MET A 1 11.31 0.35 24.14
CA MET A 1 11.35 1.13 22.88
C MET A 1 10.48 2.35 23.09
N ASN A 2 11.02 3.57 23.00
CA ASN A 2 10.23 4.78 23.25
C ASN A 2 9.49 5.17 21.98
N THR A 3 8.18 4.93 21.96
CA THR A 3 7.29 5.17 20.81
C THR A 3 7.19 6.65 20.44
N GLU A 4 7.36 7.57 21.39
CA GLU A 4 7.28 9.02 21.16
C GLU A 4 8.44 9.51 20.27
N THR A 5 9.66 9.06 20.55
CA THR A 5 10.86 9.41 19.76
C THR A 5 10.83 8.81 18.34
N ILE A 6 10.13 7.70 18.14
CA ILE A 6 9.95 7.09 16.82
C ILE A 6 9.00 7.96 15.99
N LEU A 7 7.84 8.34 16.54
CA LEU A 7 6.86 9.18 15.86
C LEU A 7 7.42 10.55 15.43
N GLU A 8 8.30 11.17 16.23
CA GLU A 8 8.94 12.45 15.87
C GLU A 8 9.95 12.34 14.71
N ARG A 9 10.38 11.13 14.36
CA ARG A 9 11.44 10.87 13.37
C ARG A 9 10.97 10.05 12.17
N THR A 10 9.72 9.60 12.15
CA THR A 10 9.16 8.76 11.10
C THR A 10 7.90 9.39 10.52
N THR A 11 7.75 9.33 9.20
CA THR A 11 6.48 9.66 8.54
C THR A 11 5.52 8.48 8.60
N SER A 12 4.22 8.77 8.57
CA SER A 12 3.16 7.78 8.41
C SER A 12 3.35 7.01 7.11
N PHE A 13 3.71 5.73 7.22
CA PHE A 13 3.79 4.83 6.07
C PHE A 13 2.49 4.81 5.27
N ARG A 14 1.34 4.89 5.95
CA ARG A 14 0.02 4.87 5.29
C ARG A 14 -0.17 6.11 4.42
N ASP A 15 0.17 7.30 4.92
CA ASP A 15 -0.02 8.53 4.15
C ASP A 15 0.97 8.62 2.98
N ASP A 16 2.21 8.17 3.16
CA ASP A 16 3.19 8.09 2.08
C ASP A 16 2.79 7.07 1.02
N LEU A 17 2.29 5.90 1.44
CA LEU A 17 1.78 4.88 0.52
C LEU A 17 0.63 5.44 -0.32
N LEU A 18 -0.39 6.04 0.31
CA LEU A 18 -1.54 6.58 -0.41
C LEU A 18 -1.15 7.72 -1.35
N LYS A 19 -0.18 8.56 -0.95
CA LYS A 19 0.38 9.59 -1.83
C LYS A 19 1.05 8.95 -3.06
N ASN A 20 1.87 7.92 -2.87
CA ASN A 20 2.54 7.24 -3.99
C ASN A 20 1.54 6.52 -4.91
N LEU A 21 0.45 5.97 -4.37
CA LEU A 21 -0.59 5.30 -5.14
C LEU A 21 -1.42 6.25 -6.04
N THR A 22 -1.28 7.57 -5.89
CA THR A 22 -1.83 8.52 -6.87
C THR A 22 -1.06 8.50 -8.20
N ASP A 23 0.19 8.02 -8.19
CA ASP A 23 0.95 7.79 -9.40
C ASP A 23 0.51 6.47 -10.06
N THR A 24 0.14 6.55 -11.34
CA THR A 24 -0.45 5.41 -12.06
C THR A 24 0.56 4.27 -12.24
N GLU A 25 1.83 4.58 -12.48
CA GLU A 25 2.86 3.57 -12.65
C GLU A 25 3.13 2.84 -11.33
N PHE A 26 3.26 3.59 -10.23
CA PHE A 26 3.41 3.02 -8.89
C PHE A 26 2.22 2.14 -8.50
N ALA A 27 0.99 2.61 -8.73
CA ALA A 27 -0.23 1.83 -8.46
C ALA A 27 -0.30 0.54 -9.28
N MET A 28 0.14 0.57 -10.54
CA MET A 28 0.22 -0.61 -11.39
C MET A 28 1.18 -1.65 -10.81
N TYR A 29 2.42 -1.27 -10.49
CA TYR A 29 3.38 -2.20 -9.91
C TYR A 29 2.93 -2.76 -8.55
N TYR A 30 2.27 -1.92 -7.75
CA TYR A 30 1.72 -2.34 -6.46
C TYR A 30 0.65 -3.42 -6.61
N LEU A 31 -0.27 -3.28 -7.58
CA LEU A 31 -1.27 -4.29 -7.90
C LEU A 31 -0.67 -5.54 -8.55
N GLU A 32 0.35 -5.38 -9.41
CA GLU A 32 1.04 -6.52 -10.04
C GLU A 32 1.72 -7.41 -9.02
N ALA A 33 2.38 -6.82 -8.01
CA ALA A 33 2.99 -7.57 -6.91
C ALA A 33 1.94 -8.38 -6.15
N ALA A 34 0.83 -7.75 -5.75
CA ALA A 34 -0.25 -8.43 -5.04
C ALA A 34 -0.93 -9.53 -5.88
N LEU A 35 -1.01 -9.34 -7.20
CA LEU A 35 -1.51 -10.36 -8.12
C LEU A 35 -0.53 -11.52 -8.30
N ALA A 36 0.78 -11.27 -8.25
CA ALA A 36 1.79 -12.31 -8.30
C ALA A 36 1.70 -13.22 -7.06
N ASP A 37 1.58 -12.63 -5.86
CA ASP A 37 1.38 -13.38 -4.61
C ASP A 37 0.13 -14.25 -4.69
N TYR A 38 -1.01 -13.68 -5.12
CA TYR A 38 -2.25 -14.44 -5.30
C TYR A 38 -2.09 -15.61 -6.27
N LYS A 39 -1.32 -15.46 -7.35
CA LYS A 39 -1.08 -16.55 -8.31
C LYS A 39 -0.20 -17.65 -7.73
N GLU A 40 0.67 -17.32 -6.78
CA GLU A 40 1.59 -18.28 -6.15
C GLU A 40 0.86 -19.15 -5.13
N ASP A 41 0.05 -18.56 -4.25
CA ASP A 41 -0.53 -19.26 -3.10
C ASP A 41 -2.06 -19.36 -3.10
N GLY A 42 -2.75 -18.66 -4.02
CA GLY A 42 -4.21 -18.58 -4.08
C GLY A 42 -4.84 -17.70 -3.01
N ASN A 43 -4.04 -17.02 -2.17
CA ASN A 43 -4.50 -16.16 -1.10
C ASN A 43 -4.89 -14.78 -1.63
N THR A 44 -6.12 -14.37 -1.35
CA THR A 44 -6.68 -13.11 -1.86
C THR A 44 -6.41 -11.91 -0.97
N ASP A 45 -5.89 -12.09 0.25
CA ASP A 45 -5.81 -11.03 1.26
C ASP A 45 -4.96 -9.83 0.78
N SER A 46 -3.75 -10.10 0.28
CA SER A 46 -2.87 -9.06 -0.27
C SER A 46 -3.50 -8.32 -1.45
N LEU A 47 -4.19 -9.05 -2.33
CA LEU A 47 -4.86 -8.46 -3.49
C LEU A 47 -6.03 -7.56 -3.10
N TRP A 48 -6.85 -7.97 -2.14
CA TRP A 48 -7.95 -7.15 -1.63
C TRP A 48 -7.47 -5.88 -0.95
N LEU A 49 -6.41 -6.00 -0.14
CA LEU A 49 -5.78 -4.84 0.49
C LEU A 49 -5.23 -3.87 -0.55
N ALA A 50 -4.55 -4.39 -1.57
CA ALA A 50 -3.97 -3.56 -2.61
C ALA A 50 -5.04 -2.81 -3.43
N LEU A 51 -6.14 -3.50 -3.78
CA LEU A 51 -7.28 -2.88 -4.46
C LEU A 51 -7.92 -1.78 -3.61
N ARG A 52 -8.15 -2.04 -2.32
CA ARG A 52 -8.71 -1.04 -1.40
C ARG A 52 -7.80 0.18 -1.29
N ASP A 53 -6.50 -0.04 -1.17
CA ASP A 53 -5.54 1.05 -0.99
C ASP A 53 -5.43 1.93 -2.25
N VAL A 54 -5.53 1.35 -3.45
CA VAL A 54 -5.61 2.11 -4.72
C VAL A 54 -6.91 2.92 -4.81
N VAL A 55 -8.05 2.34 -4.44
CA VAL A 55 -9.33 3.07 -4.42
C VAL A 55 -9.30 4.23 -3.43
N GLU A 56 -8.79 4.00 -2.21
CA GLU A 56 -8.67 5.06 -1.21
C GLU A 56 -7.75 6.19 -1.69
N ALA A 57 -6.64 5.86 -2.37
CA ALA A 57 -5.76 6.87 -2.94
C ALA A 57 -6.43 7.71 -4.03
N ALA A 58 -7.35 7.13 -4.81
CA ALA A 58 -8.09 7.81 -5.87
C ALA A 58 -9.23 8.72 -5.35
N GLU A 59 -9.70 8.50 -4.12
CA GLU A 59 -10.75 9.32 -3.48
C GLU A 59 -10.19 10.52 -2.69
N ARG A 60 -8.86 10.65 -2.58
CA ARG A 60 -8.17 11.76 -1.92
C ARG A 60 -7.81 12.89 -2.88
#